data_AF-A0AAV5GA61-F1
#
_entry.id   AF-A0AAV5GA61-F1
#
_cell.length_a   1.000
_cell.length_b   1.000
_cell.length_c   1.000
_cell.angle_alpha   90.00
_cell.angle_beta   90.00
_cell.angle_gamma   90.00
#
_symmetry.space_group_name_H-M   'P 1'
#
loop_
_entity.id
_entity.type
_entity.pdbx_description
1 polymer ?
#
loop_
_entity_poly.entity_id
_entity_poly.type
_entity_poly.pdbx_seq_one_letter_code
_entity_poly.pdbx_strand_id
1 'polypeptide(L)'
;MSQEDHMRCSSEEIERLCCELLDNCTSEQRAEEIRARISECSCCSSRLGSEEAVRQIVKGCDESTHAPEALREKISYQIHMSQTEVRWQG
;
A
#
# COMPACT_ATOMS: atom_id res chain seq x y z
N MET A 1 6.05 24.06 23.79
CA MET A 1 5.72 22.88 22.97
C MET A 1 4.23 22.67 23.14
N SER A 2 3.45 23.14 22.16
CA SER A 2 2.01 23.40 22.31
C SER A 2 1.20 22.11 22.32
N GLN A 3 0.26 22.05 23.26
CA GLN A 3 -0.54 20.88 23.63
C GLN A 3 -1.81 20.74 22.77
N GLU A 4 -1.89 21.45 21.64
CA GLU A 4 -3.13 21.68 20.87
C GLU A 4 -3.34 20.73 19.68
N ASP A 5 -2.34 19.96 19.26
CA ASP A 5 -2.44 19.08 18.08
C ASP A 5 -3.12 17.73 18.35
N HIS A 6 -3.41 17.40 19.61
CA HIS A 6 -3.86 16.06 20.01
C HIS A 6 -5.38 15.82 19.98
N MET A 7 -6.22 16.85 19.73
CA MET A 7 -7.68 16.76 19.95
C MET A 7 -8.57 16.66 18.70
N ARG A 8 -8.03 16.60 17.47
CA ARG A 8 -8.84 16.57 16.23
C ARG A 8 -8.84 15.25 15.46
N CYS A 9 -8.22 14.19 16.00
CA CYS A 9 -8.17 12.91 15.32
C CYS A 9 -8.97 11.89 16.13
N SER A 10 -10.17 11.55 15.66
CA SER A 10 -10.89 10.40 16.21
C SER A 10 -10.07 9.14 15.93
N SER A 11 -9.71 8.40 16.97
CA SER A 11 -8.89 7.18 16.83
C SER A 11 -9.52 6.18 15.85
N GLU A 12 -10.85 6.12 15.80
CA GLU A 12 -11.63 5.25 14.93
C GLU A 12 -11.66 5.72 13.47
N GLU A 13 -11.68 7.04 13.23
CA GLU A 13 -11.56 7.58 11.87
C GLU A 13 -10.21 7.24 11.26
N ILE A 14 -9.13 7.47 12.02
CA ILE A 14 -7.77 7.18 11.58
C ILE A 14 -7.58 5.68 11.37
N GLU A 15 -8.14 4.85 12.23
CA GLU A 15 -8.12 3.39 12.05
C GLU A 15 -8.78 2.96 10.74
N ARG A 16 -9.99 3.47 10.46
CA ARG A 16 -10.69 3.18 9.20
C ARG A 16 -9.89 3.63 7.99
N LEU A 17 -9.29 4.81 8.05
CA LEU A 17 -8.43 5.34 6.99
C LEU A 17 -7.17 4.48 6.80
N CYS A 18 -6.50 4.07 7.87
CA CYS A 18 -5.36 3.15 7.78
C CYS A 18 -5.78 1.79 7.19
N CYS A 19 -6.89 1.22 7.64
CA CYS A 19 -7.43 -0.03 7.10
C CYS A 19 -7.77 0.10 5.60
N GLU A 20 -8.43 1.20 5.20
CA GLU A 20 -8.74 1.49 3.81
C GLU A 20 -7.45 1.64 3.00
N LEU A 21 -6.49 2.46 3.43
CA LEU A 21 -5.21 2.65 2.74
C LEU A 21 -4.43 1.34 2.59
N LEU A 22 -4.52 0.46 3.58
CA LEU A 22 -3.84 -0.82 3.59
C LEU A 22 -4.70 -1.97 3.01
N ASP A 23 -5.88 -1.70 2.46
CA ASP A 23 -6.60 -2.69 1.68
C ASP A 23 -5.98 -2.86 0.28
N ASN A 24 -6.08 -4.04 -0.31
CA ASN A 24 -5.56 -4.32 -1.66
C ASN A 24 -6.46 -3.73 -2.77
N CYS A 25 -7.63 -3.22 -2.42
CA CYS A 25 -8.64 -2.71 -3.36
C CYS A 25 -8.65 -1.17 -3.46
N THR A 26 -7.78 -0.47 -2.74
CA THR A 26 -7.80 1.00 -2.67
C THR A 26 -7.15 1.61 -3.90
N SER A 27 -7.86 2.53 -4.55
CA SER A 27 -7.35 3.24 -5.72
C SER A 27 -6.21 4.18 -5.34
N GLU A 28 -5.33 4.47 -6.29
CA GLU A 28 -4.18 5.35 -6.08
C GLU A 28 -4.60 6.76 -5.64
N GLN A 29 -5.60 7.33 -6.32
CA GLN A 29 -6.18 8.62 -5.94
C GLN A 29 -6.69 8.62 -4.50
N ARG A 30 -7.40 7.56 -4.09
CA ARG A 30 -7.94 7.45 -2.73
C ARG A 30 -6.83 7.30 -1.70
N ALA A 31 -5.79 6.54 -2.04
CA ALA A 31 -4.62 6.37 -1.19
C ALA A 31 -3.90 7.72 -0.93
N GLU A 32 -3.77 8.57 -1.95
CA GLU A 32 -3.21 9.92 -1.80
C GLU A 32 -4.04 10.81 -0.89
N GLU A 33 -5.37 10.82 -1.06
CA GLU A 33 -6.29 11.57 -0.19
C GLU A 33 -6.15 11.14 1.28
N ILE A 34 -6.09 9.84 1.52
CA ILE A 34 -5.95 9.29 2.87
C ILE A 34 -4.59 9.67 3.48
N ARG A 35 -3.50 9.56 2.71
CA ARG A 35 -2.15 9.96 3.18
C ARG A 35 -2.10 11.45 3.50
N ALA A 36 -2.69 12.30 2.65
CA ALA A 36 -2.79 13.73 2.90
C ALA A 36 -3.50 14.01 4.23
N ARG A 37 -4.67 13.40 4.43
CA ARG A 37 -5.45 13.52 5.68
C ARG A 37 -4.67 13.07 6.91
N ILE A 38 -3.96 11.93 6.83
CA ILE A 38 -3.18 11.41 7.95
C ILE A 38 -1.97 12.31 8.27
N SER A 39 -1.35 12.91 7.25
CA SER A 39 -0.18 13.79 7.41
C SER A 39 -0.48 15.12 8.10
N GLU A 40 -1.75 15.53 8.18
CA GLU A 40 -2.18 16.69 8.96
C GLU A 40 -1.89 16.53 10.47
N CYS A 41 -1.66 15.30 10.94
CA CYS A 41 -1.35 15.01 12.34
C CYS A 41 -0.12 14.10 12.45
N SER A 42 0.92 14.59 13.12
CA SER A 42 2.17 13.86 13.35
C SER A 42 1.97 12.56 14.12
N CYS A 43 1.06 12.53 15.10
CA CYS A 43 0.69 11.33 15.86
C CYS A 43 0.07 10.26 14.94
N CYS A 44 -0.85 10.66 14.06
CA CYS A 44 -1.50 9.74 13.12
C CYS A 44 -0.53 9.23 12.06
N SER A 45 0.39 10.07 11.58
CA SER A 45 1.47 9.66 10.67
C SER A 45 2.40 8.62 11.31
N SER A 46 2.79 8.82 12.58
CA SER A 46 3.58 7.82 13.32
C SER A 46 2.84 6.49 13.51
N ARG A 47 1.52 6.54 13.72
CA ARG A 47 0.68 5.35 13.83
C ARG A 47 0.60 4.60 12.49
N LEU A 48 0.39 5.31 11.38
CA LEU A 48 0.40 4.71 10.04
C LEU A 48 1.73 4.00 9.75
N GLY A 49 2.86 4.64 10.04
CA GLY A 49 4.18 4.01 9.84
C GLY A 49 4.37 2.73 10.66
N SER A 50 3.75 2.63 11.84
CA SER A 50 3.76 1.40 12.64
C SER A 50 2.92 0.28 11.99
N GLU A 51 1.74 0.61 11.49
CA GLU A 51 0.87 -0.34 10.76
C GLU A 51 1.54 -0.85 9.47
N GLU A 52 2.21 0.03 8.72
CA GLU A 52 2.97 -0.34 7.53
C GLU A 52 4.13 -1.29 7.87
N ALA A 53 4.86 -1.03 8.97
CA ALA A 53 5.93 -1.91 9.45
C ALA A 53 5.39 -3.30 9.83
N VAL A 54 4.28 -3.36 10.59
CA VAL A 54 3.62 -4.63 10.92
C VAL A 54 3.18 -5.36 9.65
N ARG A 55 2.60 -4.64 8.68
CA ARG A 55 2.17 -5.24 7.42
C ARG A 55 3.34 -5.79 6.60
N GLN A 56 4.48 -5.12 6.58
CA GLN A 56 5.69 -5.62 5.93
C GLN A 56 6.18 -6.91 6.59
N ILE A 57 6.14 -6.98 7.92
CA ILE A 57 6.50 -8.21 8.67
C ILE A 57 5.53 -9.35 8.31
N VAL A 58 4.22 -9.09 8.31
CA VAL A 58 3.20 -10.11 7.98
C VAL A 58 3.35 -10.58 6.53
N LYS A 59 3.51 -9.66 5.58
CA LYS A 59 3.77 -10.01 4.16
C LYS A 59 5.09 -10.75 3.96
N GLY A 60 6.11 -10.43 4.76
CA GLY A 60 7.41 -11.11 4.74
C GLY A 60 7.35 -12.52 5.33
N CYS A 61 6.33 -12.85 6.12
CA CYS A 61 6.13 -14.19 6.67
C CYS A 61 5.66 -15.22 5.61
N ASP A 62 5.30 -14.77 4.40
CA ASP A 62 5.03 -15.63 3.23
C ASP A 62 6.33 -16.16 2.57
N GLU A 63 7.41 -16.32 3.33
CA GLU A 63 8.57 -17.12 2.92
C GLU A 63 8.14 -18.59 2.77
N SER A 64 7.59 -18.96 1.60
CA SER A 64 7.79 -20.25 0.90
C SER A 64 6.67 -20.68 -0.06
N THR A 65 5.98 -19.77 -0.74
CA THR A 65 5.34 -20.15 -2.02
C THR A 65 5.88 -19.31 -3.16
N HIS A 66 7.18 -19.47 -3.44
CA HIS A 66 7.71 -19.07 -4.74
C HIS A 66 6.80 -19.70 -5.81
N ALA A 67 6.21 -18.86 -6.67
CA ALA A 67 5.45 -19.34 -7.80
C ALA A 67 6.32 -20.36 -8.57
N PRO A 68 5.77 -21.53 -8.96
CA PRO A 68 6.53 -22.55 -9.67
C PRO A 68 7.29 -21.93 -10.84
N GLU A 69 8.54 -22.35 -11.05
CA GLU A 69 9.45 -21.75 -12.03
C GLU A 69 8.82 -21.71 -13.44
N ALA A 70 8.15 -22.79 -13.83
CA ALA A 70 7.40 -22.87 -15.08
C ALA A 70 6.29 -21.82 -15.22
N LEU A 71 5.64 -21.42 -14.12
CA LEU A 71 4.63 -20.36 -14.13
C LEU A 71 5.29 -18.99 -14.27
N ARG A 72 6.42 -18.76 -13.61
CA ARG A 72 7.20 -17.52 -13.72
C ARG A 72 7.72 -17.31 -15.14
N GLU A 73 8.23 -18.36 -15.77
CA GLU A 73 8.70 -18.34 -17.17
C GLU A 73 7.55 -18.00 -18.14
N LYS A 74 6.39 -18.67 -17.99
CA LYS A 74 5.21 -18.40 -18.82
C LYS A 74 4.73 -16.97 -18.70
N ILE A 75 4.60 -16.46 -17.47
CA ILE A 75 4.16 -15.07 -17.23
C ILE A 75 5.18 -14.09 -17.81
N SER A 76 6.48 -14.32 -17.60
CA SER A 76 7.55 -13.46 -18.14
C SER A 76 7.52 -13.40 -19.67
N TYR A 77 7.34 -14.55 -20.33
CA TYR A 77 7.21 -14.63 -21.78
C TYR A 77 5.97 -13.87 -22.29
N GLN A 78 4.81 -14.05 -21.64
CA GLN A 78 3.58 -13.33 -22.01
C GLN A 78 3.74 -11.81 -21.88
N ILE A 79 4.32 -11.33 -20.77
CA ILE A 79 4.59 -9.89 -20.58
C ILE A 79 5.50 -9.35 -21.68
N HIS A 80 6.57 -10.07 -22.01
CA HIS A 80 7.51 -9.66 -23.06
C HIS A 80 6.86 -9.57 -24.44
N MET A 81 6.02 -10.55 -24.79
CA MET A 81 5.27 -10.53 -26.05
C MET A 81 4.31 -9.34 -26.14
N SER A 82 3.52 -9.10 -25.09
CA SER A 82 2.55 -7.99 -25.06
C SER A 82 3.23 -6.62 -25.17
N GLN A 83 4.39 -6.42 -24.52
CA GLN A 83 5.16 -5.18 -24.67
C GLN A 83 5.71 -4.97 -26.09
N THR A 84 6.08 -6.07 -26.75
CA THR A 84 6.61 -6.02 -28.11
C THR A 84 5.49 -5.70 -29.11
N GLU A 85 4.30 -6.26 -28.94
CA GLU A 85 3.12 -6.01 -29.79
C GLU A 85 2.66 -4.54 -29.74
N VAL A 86 2.61 -3.93 -28.55
CA VAL A 86 2.29 -2.51 -28.38
C VAL A 86 3.32 -1.61 -29.08
N ARG A 87 4.58 -2.04 -29.16
CA ARG A 87 5.65 -1.28 -29.83
C ARG A 87 5.58 -1.33 -31.37
N TRP A 88 5.00 -2.38 -31.95
CA TRP A 88 4.84 -2.50 -33.40
C TRP A 88 3.55 -1.86 -33.95
N GLN A 89 2.59 -1.53 -33.08
CA GLN A 89 1.37 -0.80 -33.43
C GLN A 89 1.46 0.73 -33.23
N GLY A 90 2.67 1.26 -32.97
CA GLY A 90 2.97 2.69 -32.89
C GLY A 90 3.58 3.24 -34.16
#